data_AF-A0A6P6VIC7-F1
#
_entry.id   AF-A0A6P6VIC7-F1
#
_cell.length_a   1.000
_cell.length_b   1.000
_cell.length_c   1.000
_cell.angle_alpha   90.00
_cell.angle_beta   90.00
_cell.angle_gamma   90.00
#
_symmetry.space_group_name_H-M   'P 1'
#
loop_
_entity.id
_entity.type
_entity.pdbx_description
1 polymer ?
#
loop_
_entity_poly.entity_id
_entity_poly.type
_entity_poly.pdbx_seq_one_letter_code
_entity_poly.pdbx_strand_id
1 'polypeptide(L)'
;MDSVSNIRLPVINLTEEILRSGKDSWTEARNRVTRAFEEYGGFMAVHDKYPSEVSDSIFSELQDLFDLPLEIKVQNTSQIPFSGYFPNLPRYESTSIEDATNLEAVQKFTNQMWPSKNNHIW
;
A
#
# COMPACT_ATOMS: atom_id res chain seq x y z
N MET A 1 11.42 -32.35 -11.99
CA MET A 1 11.71 -31.00 -11.46
C MET A 1 11.50 -30.06 -12.61
N ASP A 2 10.27 -29.56 -12.74
CA ASP A 2 9.94 -28.63 -13.81
C ASP A 2 10.71 -27.34 -13.58
N SER A 3 11.47 -26.93 -14.59
CA SER A 3 12.16 -25.65 -14.57
C SER A 3 11.11 -24.56 -14.33
N VAL A 4 11.22 -23.83 -13.23
CA VAL A 4 10.45 -22.60 -13.02
C VAL A 4 10.80 -21.71 -14.21
N SER A 5 9.90 -21.62 -15.18
CA SER A 5 10.00 -20.62 -16.24
C SER A 5 10.13 -19.28 -15.53
N ASN A 6 11.06 -18.43 -15.98
CA ASN A 6 11.15 -17.06 -15.50
C ASN A 6 9.89 -16.32 -15.97
N ILE A 7 8.79 -16.48 -15.24
CA ILE A 7 7.54 -15.77 -15.47
C ILE A 7 7.80 -14.32 -15.06
N ARG A 8 8.01 -13.47 -16.06
CA ARG A 8 8.08 -12.03 -15.87
C ARG A 8 6.67 -11.48 -15.90
N LEU A 9 6.22 -10.88 -14.80
CA LEU A 9 4.93 -10.21 -14.75
C LEU A 9 4.87 -9.09 -15.80
N PRO A 10 3.73 -8.95 -16.51
CA PRO A 10 3.50 -7.81 -17.38
C PRO A 10 3.68 -6.49 -16.62
N VAL A 11 4.23 -5.48 -17.29
CA VAL A 11 4.30 -4.11 -16.78
C VAL A 11 3.28 -3.29 -17.55
N ILE A 12 2.35 -2.65 -16.85
CA ILE A 12 1.28 -1.84 -17.44
C ILE A 12 1.44 -0.39 -16.96
N ASN A 13 1.59 0.54 -17.90
CA ASN A 13 1.67 1.97 -17.59
C ASN A 13 0.25 2.54 -17.51
N LEU A 14 -0.26 2.66 -16.28
CA LEU A 14 -1.63 3.14 -16.05
C LEU A 14 -1.78 4.62 -16.41
N THR A 15 -0.72 5.42 -16.35
CA THR A 15 -0.81 6.81 -16.77
C THR A 15 -1.10 6.91 -18.27
N GLU A 16 -0.32 6.22 -19.10
CA GLU A 16 -0.51 6.29 -20.55
C GLU A 16 -1.80 5.59 -21.01
N GLU A 17 -2.14 4.47 -20.38
CA GLU A 17 -3.27 3.63 -20.79
C GLU A 17 -4.62 4.14 -20.28
N ILE A 18 -4.68 4.71 -19.06
CA ILE A 18 -5.95 5.15 -18.44
C ILE A 18 -6.13 6.67 -18.53
N LEU A 19 -5.06 7.47 -18.41
CA LEU A 19 -5.19 8.92 -18.35
C LEU A 19 -5.22 9.60 -19.73
N ARG A 20 -4.88 8.90 -20.83
CA ARG A 20 -5.16 9.40 -22.19
C ARG A 20 -6.67 9.34 -22.45
N SER A 21 -7.29 10.51 -22.42
CA SER A 21 -8.75 10.68 -22.48
C SER A 21 -9.34 10.16 -23.80
N GLY A 22 -10.06 9.03 -23.74
CA GLY A 22 -10.76 8.43 -24.87
C GLY A 22 -11.48 7.12 -24.49
N LYS A 23 -12.60 6.81 -25.15
CA LYS A 23 -13.34 5.54 -24.91
C LYS A 23 -12.55 4.31 -25.40
N ASP A 24 -11.73 4.50 -26.43
CA ASP A 24 -10.93 3.44 -27.05
C ASP A 24 -9.69 3.10 -26.22
N SER A 25 -9.04 4.09 -25.60
CA SER A 25 -7.88 3.88 -24.70
C SER A 25 -8.26 3.11 -23.44
N TRP A 26 -9.40 3.43 -22.83
CA TRP A 26 -9.91 2.68 -21.66
C TRP A 26 -10.20 1.20 -21.97
N THR A 27 -10.76 0.94 -23.14
CA THR A 27 -11.12 -0.43 -23.55
C THR A 27 -9.86 -1.28 -23.75
N GLU A 28 -8.82 -0.70 -24.35
CA GLU A 28 -7.52 -1.35 -24.50
C GLU A 28 -6.84 -1.62 -23.14
N ALA A 29 -6.80 -0.62 -22.25
CA ALA A 29 -6.26 -0.75 -20.90
C ALA A 29 -6.95 -1.87 -20.12
N ARG A 30 -8.29 -1.92 -20.15
CA ARG A 30 -9.08 -2.98 -19.52
C ARG A 30 -8.71 -4.35 -20.05
N ASN A 31 -8.60 -4.50 -21.38
CA ASN A 31 -8.27 -5.79 -21.98
C ASN A 31 -6.87 -6.26 -21.59
N ARG A 32 -5.89 -5.35 -21.50
CA ARG A 32 -4.52 -5.64 -21.03
C ARG A 32 -4.51 -6.10 -19.57
N VAL A 33 -5.21 -5.39 -18.69
CA VAL A 33 -5.33 -5.75 -17.27
C VAL A 33 -6.02 -7.10 -17.09
N THR A 34 -7.14 -7.35 -17.77
CA THR A 34 -7.86 -8.62 -17.71
C THR A 34 -6.95 -9.77 -18.13
N ARG A 35 -6.28 -9.64 -19.28
CA ARG A 35 -5.35 -10.66 -19.79
C ARG A 35 -4.20 -10.93 -18.83
N ALA A 36 -3.65 -9.90 -18.18
CA ALA A 36 -2.59 -10.07 -17.21
C ALA A 36 -3.02 -10.90 -15.99
N PHE A 37 -4.25 -10.69 -15.49
CA PHE A 37 -4.81 -11.55 -14.45
C PHE A 37 -5.09 -12.98 -14.94
N GLU A 38 -5.65 -13.13 -16.14
CA GLU A 38 -5.99 -14.45 -16.71
C GLU A 38 -4.74 -15.31 -16.99
N GLU A 39 -3.67 -14.72 -17.53
CA GLU A 39 -2.47 -15.45 -17.94
C GLU A 39 -1.39 -15.52 -16.84
N TYR A 40 -1.27 -14.50 -15.99
CA TYR A 40 -0.16 -14.35 -15.03
C TYR A 40 -0.60 -14.24 -13.57
N GLY A 41 -1.90 -14.09 -13.29
CA GLY A 41 -2.42 -13.83 -11.94
C GLY A 41 -2.17 -12.41 -11.43
N GLY A 42 -1.58 -11.52 -12.24
CA GLY A 42 -1.30 -10.14 -11.86
C GLY A 42 -0.35 -9.41 -12.80
N PHE A 43 0.01 -8.18 -12.46
CA PHE A 43 0.91 -7.31 -13.22
C PHE A 43 1.57 -6.27 -12.30
N MET A 44 2.66 -5.67 -12.78
CA MET A 44 3.25 -4.49 -12.17
C MET A 44 2.64 -3.23 -12.80
N ALA A 45 2.02 -2.39 -11.98
CA ALA A 45 1.50 -1.10 -12.42
C ALA A 45 2.59 -0.02 -12.34
N VAL A 46 2.76 0.76 -13.40
CA VAL A 46 3.59 1.97 -13.40
C VAL A 46 2.68 3.18 -13.43
N HIS A 47 2.97 4.15 -12.56
CA HIS A 47 2.26 5.41 -12.48
C HIS A 47 3.27 6.54 -12.30
N ASP A 48 3.39 7.39 -13.31
CA ASP A 48 4.37 8.47 -13.39
C ASP A 48 4.17 9.60 -12.35
N LYS A 49 2.98 9.70 -11.73
CA LYS A 49 2.71 10.73 -10.71
C LYS A 49 3.12 10.32 -9.29
N TYR A 50 3.83 9.22 -9.11
CA TYR A 50 4.32 8.79 -7.80
C TYR A 50 5.85 8.91 -7.75
N PRO A 51 6.39 10.01 -7.21
CA PRO A 51 7.83 10.23 -7.13
C PRO A 51 8.51 9.17 -6.25
N SER A 52 9.71 8.74 -6.63
CA SER A 52 10.50 7.78 -5.84
C SER A 52 10.76 8.27 -4.42
N GLU A 53 10.93 9.59 -4.23
CA GLU A 53 11.19 10.23 -2.94
C GLU A 53 10.04 10.01 -1.94
N VAL A 54 8.79 9.94 -2.44
CA VAL A 54 7.62 9.63 -1.59
C VAL A 54 7.68 8.18 -1.11
N SER A 55 8.19 7.27 -1.93
CA SER A 55 8.35 5.86 -1.55
C SER A 55 9.35 5.72 -0.40
N ASP A 56 10.53 6.34 -0.53
CA ASP A 56 11.60 6.24 0.46
C ASP A 56 11.18 6.85 1.79
N SER A 57 10.49 8.01 1.75
CA SER A 57 9.93 8.63 2.95
C SER A 57 8.93 7.71 3.65
N ILE A 58 8.01 7.07 2.91
CA ILE A 58 7.03 6.15 3.49
C ILE A 58 7.72 4.94 4.11
N PHE A 59 8.70 4.33 3.44
CA PHE A 59 9.43 3.19 4.01
C PHE A 59 10.19 3.56 5.29
N SER A 60 10.74 4.79 5.36
CA SER A 60 11.36 5.30 6.59
C SER A 60 10.35 5.47 7.73
N GLU A 61 9.19 6.07 7.47
CA GLU A 61 8.15 6.26 8.49
C GLU A 61 7.53 4.92 8.95
N LEU A 62 7.44 3.93 8.06
CA LEU A 62 7.01 2.58 8.42
C LEU A 62 8.02 1.89 9.34
N GLN A 63 9.32 2.10 9.13
CA GLN A 63 10.35 1.59 10.04
C GLN A 63 10.17 2.21 11.44
N ASP A 64 10.03 3.53 11.51
CA ASP A 64 9.75 4.27 12.76
C ASP A 64 8.49 3.75 13.46
N LEU A 65 7.42 3.45 12.70
CA LEU A 65 6.15 2.91 13.21
C LEU A 65 6.34 1.53 13.87
N PHE A 66 7.07 0.62 13.23
CA PHE A 66 7.28 -0.72 13.76
C PHE A 66 8.32 -0.78 14.88
N ASP A 67 9.21 0.21 14.95
CA ASP A 67 10.15 0.39 16.07
C ASP A 67 9.51 1.01 17.32
N LEU A 68 8.25 1.44 17.25
CA LEU A 68 7.50 1.91 18.42
C LEU A 68 7.37 0.81 19.51
N PRO A 69 7.31 1.20 20.79
CA PRO A 69 7.01 0.29 21.88
C PRO A 69 5.73 -0.51 21.64
N LEU A 70 5.74 -1.79 22.01
CA LEU A 70 4.59 -2.68 21.86
C LEU A 70 3.34 -2.11 22.52
N GLU A 71 3.49 -1.44 23.66
CA GLU A 71 2.43 -0.83 24.46
C GLU A 71 1.67 0.27 23.70
N ILE A 72 2.30 0.93 22.73
CA ILE A 72 1.65 1.91 21.86
C ILE A 72 0.95 1.18 20.72
N LYS A 73 1.64 0.24 20.07
CA LYS A 73 1.13 -0.48 18.90
C LYS A 73 -0.15 -1.27 19.22
N VAL A 74 -0.21 -1.95 20.38
CA VAL A 74 -1.40 -2.71 20.82
C VAL A 74 -2.64 -1.86 21.07
N GLN A 75 -2.48 -0.54 21.21
CA GLN A 75 -3.62 0.36 21.32
C GLN A 75 -4.36 0.52 19.98
N ASN A 76 -3.73 0.19 18.84
CA ASN A 76 -4.41 0.24 17.54
C ASN A 76 -5.39 -0.92 17.45
N THR A 77 -6.58 -0.72 17.99
CA THR A 77 -7.63 -1.75 18.01
C THR A 77 -8.71 -1.40 16.99
N SER A 78 -9.25 -2.42 16.34
CA SER A 78 -10.35 -2.26 15.40
C SER A 78 -11.55 -3.11 15.79
N GLN A 79 -12.75 -2.62 15.45
CA GLN A 79 -13.97 -3.45 15.44
C GLN A 79 -14.14 -4.21 14.12
N ILE A 80 -13.38 -3.84 13.09
CA ILE A 80 -13.35 -4.51 11.79
C ILE A 80 -12.48 -5.77 11.95
N PRO A 81 -12.98 -6.96 11.59
CA PRO A 81 -12.19 -8.18 11.64
C PRO A 81 -10.87 -8.04 10.88
N PHE A 82 -9.79 -8.55 11.47
CA PHE A 82 -8.42 -8.51 10.90
C PHE A 82 -7.85 -7.10 10.66
N SER A 83 -8.41 -6.09 11.31
CA SER A 83 -7.89 -4.71 11.31
C SER A 83 -7.36 -4.33 12.69
N GLY A 84 -6.57 -3.26 12.72
CA GLY A 84 -5.79 -2.83 13.88
C GLY A 84 -4.39 -3.44 13.88
N TYR A 85 -3.75 -3.39 15.03
CA TYR A 85 -2.48 -4.03 15.27
C TYR A 85 -2.66 -5.53 15.48
N PHE A 86 -1.91 -6.30 14.71
CA PHE A 86 -1.88 -7.74 14.79
C PHE A 86 -0.53 -8.18 15.35
N PRO A 87 -0.45 -8.56 16.64
CA PRO A 87 0.82 -8.88 17.28
C PRO A 87 1.46 -10.15 16.71
N ASN A 88 2.77 -10.01 16.51
CA ASN A 88 3.78 -11.01 16.16
C ASN A 88 3.38 -12.50 16.22
N LEU A 89 3.08 -13.06 15.04
CA LEU A 89 3.58 -14.40 14.73
C LEU A 89 5.13 -14.33 14.69
N PRO A 90 5.89 -15.43 14.84
CA PRO A 90 7.35 -15.40 15.05
C PRO A 90 8.21 -14.60 14.04
N ARG A 91 7.62 -14.12 12.93
CA ARG A 91 8.29 -13.35 11.85
C ARG A 91 7.39 -12.28 11.19
N TYR A 92 6.20 -12.02 11.74
CA TYR A 92 5.21 -11.19 11.04
C TYR A 92 4.48 -10.29 12.03
N GLU A 93 4.60 -9.00 11.79
CA GLU A 93 3.87 -7.94 12.48
C GLU A 93 3.11 -7.13 11.44
N SER A 94 1.89 -6.72 11.75
CA SER A 94 1.11 -5.85 10.88
C SER A 94 0.24 -4.89 11.65
N THR A 95 -0.09 -3.78 11.02
CA THR A 95 -0.99 -2.76 11.54
C THR A 95 -1.80 -2.20 10.37
N SER A 96 -3.03 -1.76 10.63
CA SER A 96 -3.86 -1.11 9.62
C SER A 96 -4.28 0.28 10.06
N ILE A 97 -4.47 1.15 9.07
CA ILE A 97 -5.14 2.44 9.25
C ILE A 97 -6.57 2.27 8.74
N GLU A 98 -7.54 2.33 9.64
CA GLU A 98 -8.95 2.36 9.25
C GLU A 98 -9.26 3.63 8.47
N ASP A 99 -10.03 3.51 7.39
CA ASP A 99 -10.40 4.64 6.53
C ASP A 99 -9.17 5.48 6.09
N ALA A 100 -8.14 4.81 5.58
CA ALA A 100 -6.88 5.43 5.18
C ALA A 100 -7.00 6.52 4.08
N THR A 101 -8.17 6.64 3.45
CA THR A 101 -8.50 7.71 2.50
C THR A 101 -9.06 8.97 3.18
N ASN A 102 -9.39 8.91 4.46
CA ASN A 102 -9.93 10.01 5.25
C ASN A 102 -8.83 10.63 6.12
N LEU A 103 -8.61 11.94 5.93
CA LEU A 103 -7.57 12.68 6.63
C LEU A 103 -7.74 12.64 8.15
N GLU A 104 -8.96 12.74 8.67
CA GLU A 104 -9.23 12.72 10.11
C GLU A 104 -8.89 11.35 10.72
N ALA A 105 -9.20 10.27 10.00
CA ALA A 105 -8.87 8.91 10.44
C ALA A 105 -7.36 8.68 10.47
N VAL A 106 -6.65 9.13 9.43
CA VAL A 106 -5.17 9.08 9.36
C VAL A 106 -4.53 9.91 10.48
N GLN A 107 -5.07 11.11 10.75
CA GLN A 107 -4.61 11.96 11.85
C GLN A 107 -4.82 11.31 13.20
N LYS A 108 -5.99 10.71 13.44
CA LYS A 108 -6.28 9.97 14.67
C LYS A 108 -5.28 8.83 14.88
N PHE A 109 -5.00 8.05 13.84
CA PHE A 109 -3.99 6.99 13.88
C PHE A 109 -2.60 7.55 14.20
N THR A 110 -2.18 8.61 13.51
CA THR A 110 -0.86 9.22 13.69
C THR A 110 -0.68 9.78 15.11
N ASN A 111 -1.68 10.49 15.63
CA ASN A 111 -1.68 11.03 17.00
C ASN A 111 -1.56 9.92 18.05
N GLN A 112 -2.17 8.78 17.78
CA GLN A 112 -2.11 7.62 18.67
C GLN A 112 -0.73 6.95 18.65
N MET A 113 -0.11 6.81 17.48
CA MET A 113 1.21 6.19 17.31
C MET A 113 2.34 7.09 17.82
N TRP A 114 2.24 8.41 17.66
CA TRP A 114 3.26 9.36 18.12
C TRP A 114 2.69 10.49 19.00
N PRO A 115 2.24 10.20 20.23
CA PRO A 115 1.63 11.21 21.12
C PRO A 115 2.52 12.42 21.42
N SER A 116 3.85 12.25 21.33
CA SER A 116 4.86 13.28 21.63
C SER A 116 5.44 13.98 20.41
N LYS A 117 5.28 13.47 19.17
CA LYS A 117 5.80 14.11 17.94
C LYS A 117 4.83 15.15 17.33
N ASN A 118 3.70 15.44 17.97
CA ASN A 118 2.58 16.23 17.43
C ASN A 118 2.84 17.72 17.12
N ASN A 119 4.09 18.19 17.17
CA ASN A 119 4.46 19.55 16.77
C ASN A 119 5.19 19.65 15.42
N HIS A 120 5.40 18.53 14.70
CA HIS A 120 6.21 18.54 13.46
C HIS A 120 5.56 17.93 12.22
N ILE A 121 4.33 17.42 12.30
CA ILE A 121 3.66 16.86 11.12
C ILE A 121 2.55 17.83 10.70
N TRP A 122 2.93 19.01 10.19
CA TRP A 122 2.26 19.85 9.17
C TRP A 122 3.19 21.00 8.78
#